data_AF-A0A645IGS1-F1
#
_entry.id   AF-A0A645IGS1-F1
#
_cell.length_a   1.000
_cell.length_b   1.000
_cell.length_c   1.000
_cell.angle_alpha   90.00
_cell.angle_beta   90.00
_cell.angle_gamma   90.00
#
_symmetry.space_group_name_H-M   'P 1'
#
loop_
_entity.id
_entity.type
_entity.pdbx_description
1 polymer ?
#
loop_
_entity_poly.entity_id
_entity_poly.type
_entity_poly.pdbx_seq_one_letter_code
_entity_poly.pdbx_strand_id
1 'polypeptide(L)'
;MWNIDCLVVGLPKGGSSEAEMKRRIEHFVGLLRFSGEVVYQDEYGTSLEAKEMMQGTMRQKRDGRIDSIAAKVILERYLETLKGSHG
;
A
#
# COMPACT_ATOMS: atom_id res chain seq x y z
N MET A 1 -24.28 -1.69 2.47
CA MET A 1 -23.09 -1.66 3.34
C MET A 1 -22.04 -2.51 2.66
N TRP A 2 -20.81 -2.04 2.52
CA TRP A 2 -19.75 -2.83 1.87
C TRP A 2 -19.35 -3.99 2.79
N ASN A 3 -19.28 -5.20 2.24
CA ASN A 3 -18.76 -6.37 2.95
C ASN A 3 -17.30 -6.52 2.54
N ILE A 4 -16.38 -6.06 3.40
CA ILE A 4 -14.95 -6.08 3.12
C ILE A 4 -14.35 -7.31 3.77
N ASP A 5 -13.89 -8.27 2.96
CA ASP A 5 -13.35 -9.55 3.43
C ASP A 5 -11.83 -9.50 3.67
N CYS A 6 -11.12 -8.59 3.00
CA CYS A 6 -9.67 -8.46 3.07
C CYS A 6 -9.22 -6.98 3.11
N LEU A 7 -8.24 -6.68 3.96
CA LEU A 7 -7.57 -5.41 4.10
C LEU A 7 -6.11 -5.57 3.69
N VAL A 8 -5.72 -4.92 2.60
CA VAL A 8 -4.33 -4.90 2.11
C VAL A 8 -3.63 -3.65 2.62
N VAL A 9 -2.50 -3.82 3.29
CA VAL A 9 -1.74 -2.75 3.95
C VAL A 9 -0.33 -2.71 3.38
N GLY A 10 0.08 -1.55 2.88
CA GLY A 10 1.46 -1.31 2.45
C GLY A 10 2.41 -1.31 3.65
N LEU A 11 3.54 -2.02 3.55
CA LEU A 11 4.68 -1.86 4.44
C LEU A 11 5.85 -1.25 3.66
N PRO A 12 6.44 -0.15 4.16
CA PRO A 12 7.66 0.37 3.58
C PRO A 12 8.76 -0.67 3.75
N LYS A 13 9.53 -0.93 2.70
CA LYS A 13 10.82 -1.62 2.77
C LYS A 13 11.94 -0.73 2.27
N GLY A 14 13.14 -0.96 2.78
CA GLY A 14 14.37 -0.36 2.27
C GLY A 14 14.58 1.05 2.82
N GLY A 15 15.00 1.14 4.09
CA GLY A 15 15.44 2.39 4.69
C GLY A 15 15.76 2.23 6.18
N SER A 16 16.48 3.21 6.75
CA SER A 16 16.83 3.22 8.18
C SER A 16 15.61 3.35 9.12
N SER A 17 14.45 3.76 8.59
CA SER A 17 13.19 3.93 9.35
C SER A 17 12.18 2.78 9.15
N GLU A 18 12.52 1.75 8.37
CA GLU A 18 11.64 0.61 8.06
C GLU A 18 11.02 -0.02 9.31
N ALA A 19 11.85 -0.39 10.29
CA ALA A 19 11.41 -1.07 11.48
C ALA A 19 10.47 -0.22 12.36
N GLU A 20 10.69 1.10 12.42
CA GLU A 20 9.83 2.01 13.16
C GLU A 20 8.47 2.17 12.46
N MET A 21 8.49 2.45 11.16
CA MET A 21 7.26 2.62 10.38
C MET A 21 6.42 1.35 10.37
N LYS A 22 7.04 0.18 10.21
CA LYS A 22 6.35 -1.11 10.32
C LYS A 22 5.63 -1.27 11.65
N ARG A 23 6.30 -1.02 12.77
CA ARG A 23 5.68 -1.10 14.11
C ARG A 23 4.49 -0.15 14.26
N ARG A 24 4.59 1.05 13.72
CA ARG A 24 3.50 2.05 13.76
C ARG A 24 2.30 1.61 12.94
N ILE A 25 2.53 1.03 11.76
CA ILE A 25 1.49 0.51 10.88
C ILE A 25 0.81 -0.71 11.51
N GLU A 26 1.58 -1.69 11.99
CA GLU A 26 1.05 -2.88 12.68
C GLU A 26 0.23 -2.48 13.91
N HIS A 27 0.71 -1.52 14.71
CA HIS A 27 -0.04 -0.99 15.83
C HIS A 27 -1.35 -0.32 15.39
N PHE A 28 -1.31 0.51 14.34
CA PHE A 28 -2.51 1.18 13.81
C PHE A 28 -3.54 0.18 13.29
N VAL A 29 -3.11 -0.84 12.54
CA VAL A 29 -3.99 -1.89 12.03
C VAL A 29 -4.58 -2.70 13.19
N GLY A 30 -3.81 -2.95 14.25
CA GLY A 30 -4.31 -3.59 15.47
C GLY A 30 -5.40 -2.79 16.21
N LEU A 31 -5.51 -1.48 15.98
CA LEU A 31 -6.60 -0.66 16.51
C LEU A 31 -7.90 -0.79 15.70
N LEU A 32 -7.81 -1.27 14.46
CA LEU A 32 -8.98 -1.49 13.62
C LEU A 32 -9.74 -2.71 14.12
N ARG A 33 -11.04 -2.54 14.41
CA ARG A 33 -11.95 -3.67 14.64
C ARG A 33 -12.35 -4.30 13.30
N PHE A 34 -11.36 -4.82 12.58
CA PHE A 34 -11.56 -5.50 11.31
C PHE A 34 -11.56 -7.01 11.53
N SER A 35 -12.60 -7.68 11.07
CA SER A 35 -12.79 -9.13 11.23
C SER A 35 -12.35 -9.95 10.02
N GLY A 36 -11.98 -9.28 8.92
CA GLY A 36 -11.48 -9.92 7.71
C GLY A 36 -9.97 -10.18 7.76
N GLU A 37 -9.44 -10.70 6.66
CA GLU A 37 -8.01 -10.99 6.52
C GLU A 37 -7.19 -9.70 6.36
N VAL A 38 -6.08 -9.58 7.10
CA VAL A 38 -5.15 -8.46 6.92
C VAL A 38 -3.90 -8.98 6.23
N VAL A 39 -3.61 -8.43 5.05
CA VAL A 39 -2.42 -8.79 4.26
C VAL A 39 -1.47 -7.61 4.19
N TYR A 40 -0.19 -7.86 4.45
CA TYR A 40 0.86 -6.85 4.35
C TYR A 40 1.62 -7.02 3.03
N GLN A 41 1.63 -5.97 2.21
CA GLN A 41 2.25 -5.95 0.90
C GLN A 41 3.44 -4.99 0.87
N ASP A 42 4.49 -5.38 0.18
CA ASP A 42 5.72 -4.59 0.06
C ASP A 42 5.53 -3.33 -0.81
N GLU A 43 5.82 -2.16 -0.25
CA GLU A 43 5.75 -0.86 -0.93
C GLU A 43 7.05 -0.48 -1.65
N TYR A 44 8.07 -1.36 -1.67
CA TYR A 44 9.31 -1.05 -2.36
C TYR A 44 9.05 -0.67 -3.83
N GLY A 45 9.56 0.50 -4.23
CA GLY A 45 9.42 1.04 -5.59
C GLY A 45 8.10 1.76 -5.91
N THR A 46 7.04 1.64 -5.09
CA THR A 46 5.74 2.28 -5.38
C THR A 46 5.84 3.81 -5.40
N SER A 47 6.70 4.37 -4.56
CA SER A 47 6.97 5.82 -4.51
C SER A 47 7.64 6.34 -5.77
N LEU A 48 8.49 5.53 -6.41
CA LEU A 48 9.16 5.90 -7.66
C LEU A 48 8.16 5.80 -8.82
N GLU A 49 7.42 4.70 -8.93
CA GLU A 49 6.38 4.52 -9.97
C GLU A 49 5.27 5.57 -9.86
N ALA A 50 4.79 5.89 -8.64
CA ALA A 50 3.81 6.94 -8.42
C ALA A 50 4.36 8.30 -8.86
N LYS A 51 5.64 8.57 -8.62
CA LYS A 51 6.30 9.80 -9.05
C LYS A 51 6.48 9.86 -10.56
N GLU A 52 6.85 8.76 -11.20
CA GLU A 52 6.99 8.65 -12.67
C GLU A 52 5.63 8.80 -13.38
N MET A 53 4.56 8.17 -12.87
CA MET A 53 3.20 8.37 -13.37
C MET A 53 2.74 9.84 -13.26
N MET A 54 3.25 10.59 -12.29
CA MET A 54 2.91 12.00 -12.07
C MET A 54 3.83 12.99 -12.80
N GLN A 55 4.96 12.56 -13.38
CA GLN A 55 5.91 13.45 -14.06
C GLN A 55 5.33 14.14 -15.31
N GLY A 56 4.18 13.73 -15.82
CA GLY A 56 3.45 14.40 -16.90
C GLY A 56 2.39 15.42 -16.45
N THR A 57 2.12 15.57 -15.15
CA THR A 57 1.03 16.44 -14.66
C THR A 57 1.45 17.20 -13.40
N MET A 58 2.13 18.33 -13.64
CA MET A 58 2.14 19.54 -12.79
C MET A 58 2.57 19.40 -11.31
N ARG A 59 3.74 19.99 -11.03
CA ARG A 59 4.12 20.73 -9.80
C ARG A 59 3.77 20.06 -8.47
N GLN A 60 4.78 19.41 -7.88
CA GLN A 60 4.90 18.92 -6.49
C GLN A 60 4.11 19.74 -5.44
N LYS A 61 2.80 19.56 -5.38
CA LYS A 61 2.01 19.76 -4.18
C LYS A 61 1.79 18.38 -3.60
N ARG A 62 2.00 18.23 -2.30
CA ARG A 62 1.61 17.05 -1.51
C ARG A 62 0.08 16.94 -1.61
N ASP A 63 -0.37 16.33 -2.68
CA ASP A 63 -1.78 16.13 -2.99
C ASP A 63 -2.06 14.66 -2.66
N GLY A 64 -3.07 14.37 -1.83
CA GLY A 64 -3.42 13.01 -1.39
C GLY A 64 -3.75 12.04 -2.54
N ARG A 65 -3.74 12.53 -3.78
CA ARG A 65 -3.65 11.74 -5.01
C ARG A 65 -2.45 10.81 -5.02
N ILE A 66 -1.28 11.22 -4.51
CA ILE A 66 -0.09 10.36 -4.44
C ILE A 66 -0.39 9.12 -3.58
N ASP A 67 -0.99 9.33 -2.40
CA ASP A 67 -1.34 8.25 -1.48
C ASP A 67 -2.39 7.30 -2.10
N SER A 68 -3.36 7.85 -2.83
CA SER A 68 -4.38 7.05 -3.52
C SER A 68 -3.79 6.22 -4.67
N ILE A 69 -2.83 6.77 -5.42
CA ILE A 69 -2.12 6.08 -6.49
C ILE A 69 -1.25 4.97 -5.90
N ALA A 70 -0.52 5.25 -4.81
CA ALA A 70 0.27 4.24 -4.11
C ALA A 70 -0.61 3.08 -3.61
N ALA A 71 -1.74 3.39 -2.98
CA ALA A 71 -2.70 2.38 -2.53
C ALA A 71 -3.24 1.53 -3.69
N LYS A 72 -3.53 2.15 -4.85
CA LYS A 72 -3.94 1.43 -6.06
C LYS A 72 -2.85 0.46 -6.53
N VAL A 73 -1.60 0.91 -6.63
CA VAL A 73 -0.47 0.08 -7.08
C VAL A 73 -0.24 -1.10 -6.15
N ILE A 74 -0.32 -0.88 -4.83
CA ILE A 74 -0.19 -1.95 -3.82
C ILE A 74 -1.28 -3.01 -4.00
N LEU A 75 -2.52 -2.57 -4.21
CA LEU A 75 -3.64 -3.48 -4.46
C LEU A 75 -3.47 -4.24 -5.78
N GLU A 76 -3.07 -3.58 -6.86
CA GLU A 76 -2.83 -4.21 -8.16
C GLU A 76 -1.77 -5.31 -8.04
N ARG A 77 -0.63 -5.02 -7.39
CA ARG A 77 0.42 -6.01 -7.13
C ARG A 77 -0.09 -7.20 -6.32
N TYR A 78 -0.86 -6.95 -5.26
CA TYR A 78 -1.45 -8.04 -4.46
C TYR A 78 -2.37 -8.93 -5.32
N LEU A 79 -3.24 -8.34 -6.14
CA LEU A 79 -4.12 -9.09 -7.05
C LEU A 79 -3.34 -9.91 -8.08
N GLU A 80 -2.18 -9.43 -8.55
CA GLU A 80 -1.30 -10.21 -9.43
C GLU A 80 -0.71 -11.44 -8.73
N THR A 81 -0.32 -11.33 -7.45
CA THR A 81 0.18 -12.49 -6.68
C THR A 81 -0.88 -13.59 -6.52
N LEU A 82 -2.15 -13.21 -6.38
CA LEU A 82 -3.27 -14.16 -6.31
C LEU A 82 -3.49 -14.89 -7.64
N LYS A 83 -3.36 -14.17 -8.76
CA LYS A 83 -3.50 -14.74 -10.11
C LYS A 83 -2.37 -15.71 -10.45
N GLY A 84 -1.14 -15.42 -10.03
CA GLY A 84 0.02 -16.29 -10.25
C GLY A 84 -0.04 -17.62 -9.48
N SER A 85 -0.89 -17.72 -8.45
CA SER A 85 -1.05 -18.94 -7.63
C SER A 85 -2.12 -19.92 -8.16
N HIS A 86 -2.79 -19.58 -9.27
CA HIS A 86 -3.81 -20.41 -9.94
C HIS A 86 -3.36 -20.94 -11.32
N GLY A 87 -2.04 -20.98 -11.58
CA GLY A 87 -1.42 -21.53 -12.79
C GLY A 87 -0.73 -22.86 -12.57
#